data_AF-A0A8R2JS14-F1
#
_entry.id   AF-A0A8R2JS14-F1
#
_cell.length_a   1.000
_cell.length_b   1.000
_cell.length_c   1.000
_cell.angle_alpha   90.00
_cell.angle_beta   90.00
_cell.angle_gamma   90.00
#
_symmetry.space_group_name_H-M   'P 1'
#
loop_
_entity.id
_entity.type
_entity.pdbx_description
1 polymer ?
#
loop_
_entity_poly.entity_id
_entity_poly.type
_entity_poly.pdbx_seq_one_letter_code
_entity_poly.pdbx_strand_id
1 'polypeptide(L)'
;MESCQIMAEHTVYNLEPIEECEYEFEEVDNSDLFYTDEVINKYMDLITERSPDTVYAFNTYFYKALSANGYPYVCRWTKKIDIFSKKKLFIPIHIEDHWCLVCVCLPQKSIKYYDTMGGRNFKCLKTILKYLNFEYRDKKKKKFHPRGWLLVNVKDCPQQSYTWDCRVFVCVYAEHISRGASLDFSQEHIEKVRRQIPLEIKKKKLIKSEPSHLFYNEEVINEYMDLITESSPNTVYAFNTFFYQGLSENGYSDAGRWTRRIDIFSKKKLFIPIHIEGHWILVYVCFPQKSIKYCDTMGRRNLNCLNLILKYLKLEHHDKKGECFNTNGWSMSKKNCPQQLNTRDCGLFICMLIDYFLRGTPLDFSQQHMDKYRRQIALEIKKKKLKKSVPSHLFYNDEVINKFMDVITERSPDTVYAFNTFFYKALSANGYSHVSRWTKKIDIFSKQKLFIPIHIKNHWCLVYVCFPQKSIKYYDSKGGCNMNCLKLIMDYLMFEHIDKKEEVFNPKGWLLMNVKNCPQQLNTWDCGVFVCLFAEHLSKSIPLHFSQDHIGTFRRRIELEIKKEKLKKSVPET
;
A
#
# COMPACT_ATOMS: atom_id res chain seq x y z
N MET A 1 -24.69 20.59 -65.00
CA MET A 1 -25.83 19.87 -64.42
C MET A 1 -25.36 19.23 -63.13
N GLU A 2 -25.78 19.86 -62.03
CA GLU A 2 -25.91 19.40 -60.64
C GLU A 2 -24.80 18.55 -60.00
N SER A 3 -23.95 19.25 -59.24
CA SER A 3 -23.27 18.73 -58.05
C SER A 3 -24.05 19.17 -56.80
N CYS A 4 -24.61 18.22 -56.06
CA CYS A 4 -25.37 18.46 -54.83
C CYS A 4 -24.41 18.61 -53.63
N GLN A 5 -24.35 19.83 -53.07
CA GLN A 5 -23.68 20.16 -51.80
C GLN A 5 -24.79 20.50 -50.80
N ILE A 6 -24.98 19.66 -49.78
CA ILE A 6 -25.88 19.95 -48.65
C ILE A 6 -25.03 20.55 -47.54
N MET A 7 -25.30 21.82 -47.22
CA MET A 7 -24.72 22.54 -46.09
C MET A 7 -25.31 22.02 -44.78
N ALA A 8 -24.45 21.65 -43.84
CA ALA A 8 -24.83 21.27 -42.48
C ALA A 8 -24.99 22.52 -41.60
N GLU A 9 -26.14 22.63 -40.95
CA GLU A 9 -26.45 23.68 -39.97
C GLU A 9 -25.57 23.52 -38.72
N HIS A 10 -24.83 24.58 -38.37
CA HIS A 10 -24.01 24.68 -37.18
C HIS A 10 -24.87 25.09 -35.97
N THR A 11 -25.25 24.12 -35.13
CA THR A 11 -25.79 24.42 -33.80
C THR A 11 -24.62 24.58 -32.82
N VAL A 12 -24.34 25.82 -32.43
CA VAL A 12 -23.36 26.17 -31.39
C VAL A 12 -23.95 25.79 -30.03
N TYR A 13 -23.44 24.71 -29.42
CA TYR A 13 -23.70 24.42 -28.02
C TYR A 13 -22.70 25.23 -27.17
N ASN A 14 -23.20 26.28 -26.52
CA ASN A 14 -22.48 26.96 -25.45
C ASN A 14 -22.25 25.95 -24.32
N LEU A 15 -20.98 25.57 -24.12
CA LEU A 15 -20.54 24.84 -22.95
C LEU A 15 -20.58 25.81 -21.76
N GLU A 16 -21.59 25.67 -20.90
CA GLU A 16 -21.56 26.27 -19.57
C GLU A 16 -20.32 25.75 -18.83
N PRO A 17 -19.61 26.60 -18.05
CA PRO A 17 -18.50 26.16 -17.24
C PRO A 17 -18.98 25.09 -16.26
N ILE A 18 -18.34 23.93 -16.27
CA ILE A 18 -18.53 22.91 -15.25
C ILE A 18 -17.98 23.50 -13.95
N GLU A 19 -18.89 23.91 -13.06
CA GLU A 19 -18.56 24.21 -11.67
C GLU A 19 -17.87 22.99 -11.06
N GLU A 20 -16.67 23.20 -10.50
CA GLU A 20 -16.05 22.25 -9.60
C GLU A 20 -17.00 22.07 -8.42
N CYS A 21 -17.84 21.03 -8.44
CA CYS A 21 -18.63 20.66 -7.26
C CYS A 21 -17.65 20.22 -6.16
N GLU A 22 -17.29 21.17 -5.30
CA GLU A 22 -16.98 20.88 -3.91
C GLU A 22 -18.12 20.01 -3.37
N TYR A 23 -17.81 18.75 -3.07
CA TYR A 23 -18.75 17.89 -2.34
C TYR A 23 -18.87 18.48 -0.93
N GLU A 24 -19.84 19.37 -0.73
CA GLU A 24 -20.36 19.66 0.60
C GLU A 24 -20.89 18.33 1.16
N PHE A 25 -20.17 17.79 2.16
CA PHE A 25 -20.73 16.75 3.00
C PHE A 25 -21.90 17.40 3.74
N GLU A 26 -23.15 17.09 3.37
CA GLU A 26 -24.28 17.31 4.26
C GLU A 26 -23.90 16.68 5.61
N GLU A 27 -23.81 17.52 6.64
CA GLU A 27 -23.62 17.06 8.02
C GLU A 27 -24.79 16.15 8.37
N VAL A 28 -24.56 14.84 8.27
CA VAL A 28 -25.48 13.84 8.79
C VAL A 28 -25.50 14.05 10.30
N ASP A 29 -26.69 14.35 10.83
CA ASP A 29 -26.94 14.58 12.25
C ASP A 29 -26.26 13.50 13.10
N ASN A 30 -25.50 13.92 14.13
CA ASN A 30 -24.66 13.04 14.94
C ASN A 30 -25.47 11.97 15.69
N SER A 31 -26.80 12.07 15.76
CA SER A 31 -27.68 11.04 16.31
C SER A 31 -27.71 9.73 15.49
N ASP A 32 -27.40 9.79 14.18
CA ASP A 32 -27.39 8.63 13.27
C ASP A 32 -26.10 7.78 13.37
N LEU A 33 -25.18 8.14 14.29
CA LEU A 33 -23.93 7.40 14.52
C LEU A 33 -24.12 6.10 15.34
N PHE A 34 -25.29 5.84 15.92
CA PHE A 34 -25.58 4.57 16.61
C PHE A 34 -26.25 3.57 15.66
N TYR A 35 -25.52 2.53 15.27
CA TYR A 35 -26.08 1.44 14.46
C TYR A 35 -27.06 0.62 15.31
N THR A 36 -28.34 0.78 15.06
CA THR A 36 -29.39 -0.01 15.72
C THR A 36 -29.54 -1.37 15.04
N ASP A 37 -30.29 -2.27 15.66
CA ASP A 37 -30.79 -3.49 15.02
C ASP A 37 -31.41 -3.19 13.64
N GLU A 38 -32.17 -2.09 13.52
CA GLU A 38 -32.83 -1.69 12.29
C GLU A 38 -31.84 -1.38 11.15
N VAL A 39 -30.76 -0.65 11.45
CA VAL A 39 -29.71 -0.33 10.47
C VAL A 39 -29.01 -1.60 10.00
N ILE A 40 -28.64 -2.49 10.94
CA ILE A 40 -27.98 -3.76 10.62
C ILE A 40 -28.92 -4.62 9.77
N ASN A 41 -30.19 -4.73 10.13
CA ASN A 41 -31.19 -5.50 9.39
C ASN A 41 -31.36 -4.96 7.96
N LYS A 42 -31.56 -3.65 7.79
CA LYS A 42 -31.65 -3.00 6.47
C LYS A 42 -30.43 -3.26 5.60
N TYR A 43 -29.23 -3.24 6.19
CA TYR A 43 -28.01 -3.50 5.44
C TYR A 43 -27.83 -4.98 5.07
N MET A 44 -28.21 -5.90 5.96
CA MET A 44 -28.25 -7.34 5.71
C MET A 44 -29.25 -7.70 4.60
N ASP A 45 -30.37 -6.99 4.53
CA ASP A 45 -31.35 -7.08 3.45
C ASP A 45 -30.72 -6.66 2.12
N LEU A 46 -30.01 -5.52 2.06
CA LEU A 46 -29.29 -5.11 0.83
C LEU A 46 -28.28 -6.15 0.35
N ILE A 47 -27.54 -6.77 1.27
CA ILE A 47 -26.58 -7.84 0.93
C ILE A 47 -27.32 -9.06 0.35
N THR A 48 -28.49 -9.39 0.90
CA THR A 48 -29.34 -10.48 0.40
C THR A 48 -29.93 -10.14 -0.96
N GLU A 49 -30.47 -8.92 -1.14
CA GLU A 49 -31.04 -8.43 -2.39
C GLU A 49 -30.02 -8.35 -3.53
N ARG A 50 -28.75 -8.08 -3.23
CA ARG A 50 -27.66 -8.13 -4.23
C ARG A 50 -27.42 -9.54 -4.75
N SER A 51 -27.68 -10.58 -3.96
CA SER A 51 -27.32 -11.96 -4.29
C SER A 51 -28.37 -12.97 -3.81
N PRO A 52 -29.65 -12.81 -4.22
CA PRO A 52 -30.78 -13.48 -3.58
C PRO A 52 -30.72 -14.99 -3.74
N ASP A 53 -30.13 -15.50 -4.82
CA ASP A 53 -30.04 -16.94 -5.08
C ASP A 53 -28.97 -17.63 -4.25
N THR A 54 -27.95 -16.90 -3.79
CA THR A 54 -26.75 -17.49 -3.16
C THR A 54 -26.53 -17.08 -1.72
N VAL A 55 -27.15 -15.99 -1.27
CA VAL A 55 -26.96 -15.41 0.05
C VAL A 55 -28.32 -15.22 0.72
N TYR A 56 -28.38 -15.48 2.02
CA TYR A 56 -29.50 -15.08 2.87
C TYR A 56 -28.99 -14.62 4.23
N ALA A 57 -29.48 -13.48 4.70
CA ALA A 57 -29.19 -13.01 6.05
C ALA A 57 -30.44 -13.16 6.93
N PHE A 58 -30.24 -13.65 8.15
CA PHE A 58 -31.25 -13.58 9.20
C PHE A 58 -31.22 -12.18 9.84
N ASN A 59 -32.37 -11.73 10.33
CA ASN A 59 -32.40 -10.52 11.14
C ASN A 59 -31.68 -10.72 12.49
N THR A 60 -31.33 -9.62 13.13
CA THR A 60 -30.58 -9.56 14.39
C THR A 60 -31.25 -10.26 15.57
N TYR A 61 -32.57 -10.44 15.53
CA TYR A 61 -33.34 -11.08 16.61
C TYR A 61 -33.32 -12.60 16.56
N PHE A 62 -32.96 -13.20 15.42
CA PHE A 62 -33.06 -14.64 15.19
C PHE A 62 -32.28 -15.45 16.21
N TYR A 63 -30.99 -15.15 16.40
CA TYR A 63 -30.16 -15.94 17.30
C TYR A 63 -30.60 -15.78 18.75
N LYS A 64 -30.97 -14.57 19.17
CA LYS A 64 -31.48 -14.32 20.53
C LYS A 64 -32.73 -15.16 20.79
N ALA A 65 -33.69 -15.15 19.87
CA ALA A 65 -34.92 -15.95 19.96
C ALA A 65 -34.64 -17.46 19.97
N LEU A 66 -33.77 -17.94 19.10
CA LEU A 66 -33.35 -19.34 19.04
C LEU A 66 -32.63 -19.78 20.33
N SER A 67 -31.75 -18.95 20.87
CA SER A 67 -30.95 -19.27 22.04
C SER A 67 -31.78 -19.31 23.33
N ALA A 68 -32.80 -18.45 23.44
CA ALA A 68 -33.70 -18.39 24.59
C ALA A 68 -34.80 -19.47 24.53
N ASN A 69 -35.44 -19.65 23.36
CA ASN A 69 -36.69 -20.41 23.25
C ASN A 69 -36.57 -21.71 22.43
N GLY A 70 -35.42 -21.93 21.78
CA GLY A 70 -35.19 -23.10 20.95
C GLY A 70 -35.88 -23.08 19.57
N TYR A 71 -35.76 -24.21 18.86
CA TYR A 71 -36.22 -24.36 17.47
C TYR A 71 -37.71 -24.08 17.22
N PRO A 72 -38.66 -24.57 18.06
CA PRO A 72 -40.09 -24.37 17.81
C PRO A 72 -40.51 -22.91 17.68
N TYR A 73 -39.80 -22.00 18.35
CA TYR A 73 -40.09 -20.56 18.32
C TYR A 73 -39.70 -19.91 16.98
N VAL A 74 -38.65 -20.43 16.34
CA VAL A 74 -38.08 -19.85 15.10
C VAL A 74 -38.39 -20.65 13.84
N CYS A 75 -39.01 -21.84 13.94
CA CYS A 75 -39.25 -22.75 12.81
C CYS A 75 -40.13 -22.18 11.68
N ARG A 76 -40.90 -21.12 11.97
CA ARG A 76 -41.74 -20.41 10.99
C ARG A 76 -41.01 -19.27 10.28
N TRP A 77 -39.85 -18.83 10.76
CA TRP A 77 -39.14 -17.66 10.24
C TRP A 77 -38.65 -17.86 8.79
N THR A 78 -38.37 -19.11 8.44
CA THR A 78 -37.94 -19.55 7.11
C THR A 78 -39.08 -20.18 6.30
N LYS A 79 -40.35 -19.99 6.69
CA LYS A 79 -41.51 -20.62 6.02
C LYS A 79 -41.58 -20.33 4.52
N LYS A 80 -41.14 -19.14 4.10
CA LYS A 80 -41.19 -18.67 2.69
C LYS A 80 -39.86 -18.81 1.95
N ILE A 81 -38.83 -19.42 2.56
CA ILE A 81 -37.50 -19.50 1.95
C ILE A 81 -36.81 -20.83 2.24
N ASP A 82 -36.27 -21.45 1.20
CA ASP A 82 -35.38 -22.60 1.34
C ASP A 82 -33.94 -22.14 1.60
N ILE A 83 -33.56 -22.03 2.87
CA ILE A 83 -32.20 -21.62 3.24
C ILE A 83 -31.12 -22.61 2.77
N PHE A 84 -31.46 -23.87 2.48
CA PHE A 84 -30.51 -24.87 2.01
C PHE A 84 -30.21 -24.77 0.50
N SER A 85 -30.98 -23.97 -0.23
CA SER A 85 -30.67 -23.60 -1.62
C SER A 85 -29.53 -22.58 -1.72
N LYS A 86 -29.23 -21.88 -0.61
CA LYS A 86 -28.23 -20.81 -0.58
C LYS A 86 -26.81 -21.37 -0.46
N LYS A 87 -25.82 -20.56 -0.78
CA LYS A 87 -24.40 -20.86 -0.55
C LYS A 87 -23.94 -20.37 0.82
N LYS A 88 -24.38 -19.17 1.24
CA LYS A 88 -23.99 -18.54 2.50
C LYS A 88 -25.21 -18.07 3.28
N LEU A 89 -25.19 -18.30 4.59
CA LEU A 89 -26.15 -17.72 5.53
C LEU A 89 -25.41 -16.78 6.50
N PHE A 90 -25.91 -15.56 6.66
CA PHE A 90 -25.40 -14.60 7.64
C PHE A 90 -26.35 -14.50 8.83
N ILE A 91 -25.79 -14.55 10.03
CA ILE A 91 -26.55 -14.44 11.27
C ILE A 91 -25.84 -13.41 12.16
N PRO A 92 -26.31 -12.16 12.20
CA PRO A 92 -25.85 -11.18 13.17
C PRO A 92 -26.19 -11.67 14.59
N ILE A 93 -25.23 -11.54 15.49
CA ILE A 93 -25.32 -12.03 16.86
C ILE A 93 -25.14 -10.84 17.80
N HIS A 94 -26.16 -10.55 18.60
CA HIS A 94 -26.06 -9.58 19.69
C HIS A 94 -26.02 -10.34 21.03
N ILE A 95 -24.92 -10.21 21.75
CA ILE A 95 -24.72 -10.81 23.08
C ILE A 95 -24.30 -9.70 24.03
N GLU A 96 -25.09 -9.46 25.07
CA GLU A 96 -24.91 -8.33 25.99
C GLU A 96 -24.81 -7.03 25.20
N ASP A 97 -23.68 -6.32 25.26
CA ASP A 97 -23.45 -5.06 24.53
C ASP A 97 -22.55 -5.23 23.29
N HIS A 98 -22.30 -6.47 22.85
CA HIS A 98 -21.35 -6.80 21.79
C HIS A 98 -22.00 -7.44 20.56
N TRP A 99 -21.51 -7.04 19.38
CA TRP A 99 -22.01 -7.51 18.09
C TRP A 99 -20.99 -8.38 17.37
N CYS A 100 -21.44 -9.56 16.96
CA CYS A 100 -20.65 -10.56 16.25
C CYS A 100 -21.38 -11.05 14.99
N LEU A 101 -20.67 -11.75 14.12
CA LEU A 101 -21.26 -12.34 12.91
C LEU A 101 -20.99 -13.84 12.87
N VAL A 102 -22.04 -14.62 12.59
CA VAL A 102 -21.89 -16.01 12.14
C VAL A 102 -22.12 -16.10 10.64
N CYS A 103 -21.20 -16.79 9.95
CA CYS A 103 -21.37 -17.18 8.55
C CYS A 103 -21.44 -18.70 8.45
N VAL A 104 -22.55 -19.20 7.90
CA VAL A 104 -22.70 -20.62 7.50
C VAL A 104 -22.35 -20.73 6.02
N CYS A 105 -21.32 -21.48 5.68
CA CYS A 105 -21.01 -21.84 4.30
C CYS A 105 -21.50 -23.27 4.03
N LEU A 106 -22.61 -23.38 3.30
CA LEU A 106 -23.29 -24.65 3.03
C LEU A 106 -22.45 -25.61 2.16
N PRO A 107 -21.81 -25.18 1.05
CA PRO A 107 -20.98 -26.06 0.23
C PRO A 107 -19.78 -26.64 0.99
N GLN A 108 -19.15 -25.82 1.83
CA GLN A 108 -17.98 -26.20 2.64
C GLN A 108 -18.35 -26.90 3.95
N LYS A 109 -19.65 -27.02 4.27
CA LYS A 109 -20.16 -27.52 5.56
C LYS A 109 -19.42 -26.88 6.75
N SER A 110 -19.30 -25.56 6.76
CA SER A 110 -18.60 -24.84 7.82
C SER A 110 -19.46 -23.75 8.46
N ILE A 111 -19.33 -23.58 9.77
CA ILE A 111 -19.92 -22.45 10.51
C ILE A 111 -18.77 -21.67 11.15
N LYS A 112 -18.63 -20.41 10.75
CA LYS A 112 -17.55 -19.52 11.18
C LYS A 112 -18.11 -18.40 12.04
N TYR A 113 -17.50 -18.17 13.20
CA TYR A 113 -17.80 -17.09 14.13
C TYR A 113 -16.73 -16.00 13.99
N TYR A 114 -17.17 -14.78 13.71
CA TYR A 114 -16.34 -13.59 13.56
C TYR A 114 -16.64 -12.63 14.70
N ASP A 115 -15.58 -12.27 15.43
CA ASP A 115 -15.64 -11.44 16.62
C ASP A 115 -14.58 -10.35 16.52
N THR A 116 -15.02 -9.10 16.55
CA THR A 116 -14.15 -7.93 16.40
C THR A 116 -13.26 -7.68 17.61
N MET A 117 -13.50 -8.36 18.73
CA MET A 117 -12.66 -8.34 19.93
C MET A 117 -11.86 -9.64 20.10
N GLY A 118 -11.85 -10.51 19.09
CA GLY A 118 -11.12 -11.79 19.13
C GLY A 118 -11.73 -12.86 20.05
N GLY A 119 -12.97 -12.65 20.50
CA GLY A 119 -13.71 -13.59 21.32
C GLY A 119 -14.01 -14.91 20.61
N ARG A 120 -14.39 -15.92 21.40
CA ARG A 120 -14.74 -17.27 20.90
C ARG A 120 -16.09 -17.70 21.45
N ASN A 121 -16.93 -18.28 20.61
CA ASN A 121 -18.25 -18.73 21.02
C ASN A 121 -18.66 -20.07 20.38
N PHE A 122 -18.05 -21.17 20.84
CA PHE A 122 -18.43 -22.51 20.39
C PHE A 122 -19.87 -22.89 20.77
N LYS A 123 -20.43 -22.31 21.83
CA LYS A 123 -21.84 -22.54 22.22
C LYS A 123 -22.77 -21.99 21.13
N CYS A 124 -22.50 -20.80 20.62
CA CYS A 124 -23.22 -20.21 19.48
C CYS A 124 -23.12 -21.11 18.25
N LEU A 125 -21.91 -21.51 17.85
CA LEU A 125 -21.68 -22.38 16.70
C LEU A 125 -22.44 -23.72 16.79
N LYS A 126 -22.41 -24.37 17.96
CA LYS A 126 -23.16 -25.61 18.20
C LYS A 126 -24.67 -25.40 18.14
N THR A 127 -25.16 -24.26 18.63
CA THR A 127 -26.58 -23.88 18.59
C THR A 127 -27.06 -23.70 17.16
N ILE A 128 -26.28 -23.01 16.32
CA ILE A 128 -26.59 -22.86 14.88
C ILE A 128 -26.55 -24.22 14.16
N LEU A 129 -25.58 -25.09 14.43
CA LEU A 129 -25.56 -26.44 13.84
C LEU A 129 -26.79 -27.26 14.24
N LYS A 130 -27.21 -27.16 15.51
CA LYS A 130 -28.44 -27.81 16.01
C LYS A 130 -29.69 -27.27 15.30
N TYR A 131 -29.76 -25.96 15.08
CA TYR A 131 -30.81 -25.34 14.27
C TYR A 131 -30.84 -25.89 12.85
N LEU A 132 -29.71 -25.92 12.14
CA LEU A 132 -29.66 -26.46 10.77
C LEU A 132 -30.13 -27.91 10.69
N ASN A 133 -29.81 -28.73 11.70
CA ASN A 133 -30.28 -30.10 11.79
C ASN A 133 -31.81 -30.20 11.92
N PHE A 134 -32.42 -29.40 12.81
CA PHE A 134 -33.88 -29.39 12.96
C PHE A 134 -34.57 -28.82 11.73
N GLU A 135 -34.06 -27.71 11.21
CA GLU A 135 -34.60 -27.03 10.04
C GLU A 135 -34.56 -27.91 8.79
N TYR A 136 -33.47 -28.65 8.57
CA TYR A 136 -33.38 -29.58 7.45
C TYR A 136 -34.38 -30.75 7.60
N ARG A 137 -34.54 -31.30 8.81
CA ARG A 137 -35.53 -32.34 9.07
C ARG A 137 -36.95 -31.84 8.84
N ASP A 138 -37.26 -30.62 9.28
CA ASP A 138 -38.59 -30.05 9.11
C ASP A 138 -38.89 -29.71 7.64
N LYS A 139 -37.99 -29.00 6.94
CA LYS A 139 -38.26 -28.49 5.59
C LYS A 139 -37.96 -29.50 4.48
N LYS A 140 -36.95 -30.37 4.65
CA LYS A 140 -36.56 -31.37 3.64
C LYS A 140 -37.08 -32.77 3.94
N LYS A 141 -37.64 -33.01 5.13
CA LYS A 141 -38.12 -34.33 5.59
C LYS A 141 -37.06 -35.43 5.45
N LYS A 142 -35.78 -35.06 5.54
CA LYS A 142 -34.61 -35.95 5.41
C LYS A 142 -33.71 -35.85 6.64
N LYS A 143 -32.92 -36.90 6.88
CA LYS A 143 -31.91 -36.91 7.95
C LYS A 143 -30.78 -35.93 7.60
N PHE A 144 -30.51 -34.99 8.50
CA PHE A 144 -29.32 -34.14 8.44
C PHE A 144 -28.14 -34.84 9.12
N HIS A 145 -26.98 -34.81 8.49
CA HIS A 145 -25.75 -35.41 9.00
C HIS A 145 -24.84 -34.31 9.56
N PRO A 146 -24.83 -34.09 10.88
CA PRO A 146 -23.99 -33.06 11.49
C PRO A 146 -22.50 -33.45 11.53
N ARG A 147 -22.18 -34.75 11.40
CA ARG A 147 -20.78 -35.22 11.31
C ARG A 147 -20.13 -34.67 10.03
N GLY A 148 -18.94 -34.10 10.16
CA GLY A 148 -18.18 -33.48 9.07
C GLY A 148 -18.41 -31.97 8.92
N TRP A 149 -19.24 -31.34 9.77
CA TRP A 149 -19.33 -29.89 9.82
C TRP A 149 -18.18 -29.26 10.62
N LEU A 150 -17.51 -28.28 10.03
CA LEU A 150 -16.39 -27.57 10.65
C LEU A 150 -16.88 -26.33 11.41
N LEU A 151 -16.64 -26.29 12.71
CA LEU A 151 -16.98 -25.14 13.57
C LEU A 151 -15.72 -24.34 13.87
N VAL A 152 -15.65 -23.10 13.39
CA VAL A 152 -14.43 -22.27 13.46
C VAL A 152 -14.73 -20.95 14.18
N ASN A 153 -13.91 -20.62 15.18
CA ASN A 153 -13.78 -19.23 15.64
C ASN A 153 -12.62 -18.61 14.87
N VAL A 154 -12.90 -17.57 14.09
CA VAL A 154 -11.90 -16.94 13.21
C VAL A 154 -10.98 -16.08 14.08
N LYS A 155 -9.66 -16.32 14.01
CA LYS A 155 -8.67 -15.64 14.86
C LYS A 155 -8.12 -14.36 14.23
N ASP A 156 -8.02 -14.33 12.89
CA ASP A 156 -7.31 -13.28 12.16
C ASP A 156 -8.28 -12.33 11.42
N CYS A 157 -9.46 -12.08 11.97
CA CYS A 157 -10.37 -11.07 11.42
C CYS A 157 -10.03 -9.66 11.95
N PRO A 158 -10.23 -8.60 11.14
CA PRO A 158 -10.00 -7.20 11.53
C PRO A 158 -10.60 -6.85 12.89
N GLN A 159 -9.78 -6.42 13.85
CA GLN A 159 -10.27 -6.08 15.18
C GLN A 159 -10.66 -4.60 15.29
N GLN A 160 -11.67 -4.33 16.11
CA GLN A 160 -12.07 -2.96 16.44
C GLN A 160 -11.09 -2.35 17.45
N SER A 161 -10.90 -1.04 17.37
CA SER A 161 -10.18 -0.26 18.41
C SER A 161 -11.14 0.47 19.35
N TYR A 162 -12.38 0.70 18.93
CA TYR A 162 -13.41 1.34 19.76
C TYR A 162 -14.59 0.40 20.00
N THR A 163 -15.19 0.50 21.19
CA THR A 163 -16.24 -0.43 21.65
C THR A 163 -17.55 -0.30 20.89
N TRP A 164 -17.81 0.85 20.25
CA TRP A 164 -19.04 1.12 19.50
C TRP A 164 -18.99 0.74 18.02
N ASP A 165 -17.84 0.26 17.52
CA ASP A 165 -17.67 -0.09 16.09
C ASP A 165 -18.10 -1.53 15.74
N CYS A 166 -18.30 -2.41 16.73
CA CYS A 166 -18.67 -3.81 16.53
C CYS A 166 -19.80 -3.99 15.50
N ARG A 167 -20.80 -3.10 15.55
CA ARG A 167 -21.97 -3.06 14.67
C ARG A 167 -21.62 -2.79 13.20
N VAL A 168 -20.72 -1.84 12.97
CA VAL A 168 -20.25 -1.49 11.61
C VAL A 168 -19.42 -2.65 11.06
N PHE A 169 -18.51 -3.19 11.86
CA PHE A 169 -17.72 -4.35 11.47
C PHE A 169 -18.57 -5.57 11.09
N VAL A 170 -19.66 -5.87 11.81
CA VAL A 170 -20.60 -6.94 11.44
C VAL A 170 -21.15 -6.74 10.03
N CYS A 171 -21.52 -5.50 9.68
CA CYS A 171 -21.98 -5.15 8.34
C CYS A 171 -20.87 -5.34 7.29
N VAL A 172 -19.66 -4.86 7.57
CA VAL A 172 -18.52 -4.98 6.62
C VAL A 172 -18.08 -6.42 6.44
N TYR A 173 -18.05 -7.22 7.51
CA TYR A 173 -17.79 -8.65 7.42
C TYR A 173 -18.79 -9.35 6.51
N ALA A 174 -20.09 -9.11 6.70
CA ALA A 174 -21.12 -9.74 5.87
C ALA A 174 -21.01 -9.29 4.40
N GLU A 175 -20.74 -8.01 4.15
CA GLU A 175 -20.55 -7.47 2.80
C GLU A 175 -19.38 -8.15 2.08
N HIS A 176 -18.21 -8.19 2.71
CA HIS A 176 -17.00 -8.78 2.12
C HIS A 176 -17.17 -10.28 1.93
N ILE A 177 -17.61 -10.99 2.97
CA ILE A 177 -17.76 -12.46 2.94
C ILE A 177 -18.80 -12.85 1.91
N SER A 178 -19.90 -12.11 1.74
CA SER A 178 -20.97 -12.47 0.80
C SER A 178 -20.46 -12.54 -0.64
N ARG A 179 -19.65 -11.57 -1.10
CA ARG A 179 -18.98 -11.59 -2.42
C ARG A 179 -17.69 -12.42 -2.48
N GLY A 180 -17.30 -13.06 -1.38
CA GLY A 180 -16.08 -13.87 -1.33
C GLY A 180 -14.78 -13.04 -1.26
N ALA A 181 -14.88 -11.76 -0.89
CA ALA A 181 -13.73 -10.91 -0.66
C ALA A 181 -13.05 -11.26 0.68
N SER A 182 -11.76 -11.00 0.75
CA SER A 182 -10.97 -11.06 1.99
C SER A 182 -11.37 -9.96 2.97
N LEU A 183 -11.20 -10.21 4.27
CA LEU A 183 -11.48 -9.24 5.33
C LEU A 183 -10.26 -8.33 5.57
N ASP A 184 -9.87 -7.54 4.57
CA ASP A 184 -8.59 -6.83 4.58
C ASP A 184 -8.66 -5.36 5.04
N PHE A 185 -9.73 -4.98 5.73
CA PHE A 185 -9.91 -3.63 6.29
C PHE A 185 -9.37 -3.52 7.72
N SER A 186 -9.31 -2.29 8.24
CA SER A 186 -8.87 -1.98 9.61
C SER A 186 -9.76 -0.90 10.21
N GLN A 187 -9.60 -0.61 11.50
CA GLN A 187 -10.32 0.45 12.20
C GLN A 187 -10.34 1.80 11.44
N GLU A 188 -9.22 2.18 10.81
CA GLU A 188 -9.09 3.42 10.02
C GLU A 188 -10.11 3.54 8.88
N HIS A 189 -10.57 2.40 8.36
CA HIS A 189 -11.56 2.35 7.27
C HIS A 189 -12.99 2.53 7.78
N ILE A 190 -13.23 2.19 9.05
CA ILE A 190 -14.57 2.10 9.64
C ILE A 190 -15.21 3.47 9.76
N GLU A 191 -14.43 4.53 10.02
CA GLU A 191 -14.93 5.91 10.07
C GLU A 191 -15.59 6.34 8.76
N LYS A 192 -15.02 5.92 7.62
CA LYS A 192 -15.59 6.22 6.29
C LYS A 192 -16.80 5.34 5.99
N VAL A 193 -16.69 4.04 6.27
CA VAL A 193 -17.77 3.09 6.04
C VAL A 193 -19.01 3.43 6.89
N ARG A 194 -18.79 3.97 8.09
CA ARG A 194 -19.84 4.48 8.99
C ARG A 194 -20.73 5.53 8.33
N ARG A 195 -20.16 6.37 7.47
CA ARG A 195 -20.91 7.38 6.68
C ARG A 195 -21.50 6.78 5.40
N GLN A 196 -20.91 5.73 4.86
CA GLN A 196 -21.32 5.10 3.62
C GLN A 196 -22.59 4.25 3.77
N ILE A 197 -22.69 3.41 4.81
CA ILE A 197 -23.82 2.47 4.95
C ILE A 197 -25.19 3.17 4.97
N PRO A 198 -25.40 4.29 5.72
CA PRO A 198 -26.67 5.01 5.67
C PRO A 198 -27.03 5.49 4.25
N LEU A 199 -26.03 5.94 3.48
CA LEU A 199 -26.22 6.36 2.09
C LEU A 199 -26.59 5.18 1.18
N GLU A 200 -25.99 4.02 1.38
CA GLU A 200 -26.31 2.79 0.63
C GLU A 200 -27.71 2.29 0.94
N ILE A 201 -28.13 2.36 2.22
CA ILE A 201 -29.50 2.07 2.66
C ILE A 201 -30.49 3.03 2.02
N LYS A 202 -30.24 4.35 2.11
CA LYS A 202 -31.10 5.39 1.52
C LYS A 202 -31.24 5.21 0.01
N LYS A 203 -30.15 4.86 -0.68
CA LYS A 203 -30.10 4.64 -2.14
C LYS A 203 -30.57 3.24 -2.56
N LYS A 204 -30.85 2.34 -1.61
CA LYS A 204 -31.14 0.91 -1.83
C LYS A 204 -30.14 0.23 -2.78
N LYS A 205 -28.87 0.62 -2.67
CA LYS A 205 -27.82 0.17 -3.59
C LYS A 205 -26.49 0.16 -2.85
N LEU A 206 -25.91 -1.02 -2.74
CA LEU A 206 -24.52 -1.17 -2.32
C LEU A 206 -23.65 -0.47 -3.36
N ILE A 207 -22.93 0.57 -2.95
CA ILE A 207 -22.01 1.28 -3.81
C ILE A 207 -20.89 0.28 -4.07
N LYS A 208 -20.61 -0.05 -5.35
CA LYS A 208 -19.33 -0.66 -5.69
C LYS A 208 -18.30 0.30 -5.15
N SER A 209 -17.59 -0.09 -4.10
CA SER A 209 -16.49 0.69 -3.55
C SER A 209 -15.72 1.28 -4.72
N GLU A 210 -15.73 2.61 -4.87
CA GLU A 210 -14.78 3.25 -5.77
C GLU A 210 -13.39 2.71 -5.41
N PRO A 211 -12.45 2.64 -6.37
CA PRO A 211 -11.15 1.98 -6.21
C PRO A 211 -10.21 2.70 -5.21
N SER A 212 -10.73 3.23 -4.10
CA SER A 212 -9.97 3.59 -2.91
C SER A 212 -9.58 2.37 -2.06
N HIS A 213 -10.16 1.19 -2.32
CA HIS A 213 -9.82 -0.09 -1.66
C HIS A 213 -9.41 -1.18 -2.65
N LEU A 214 -8.45 -0.89 -3.54
CA LEU A 214 -7.74 -1.93 -4.28
C LEU A 214 -6.89 -2.77 -3.31
N PHE A 215 -7.50 -3.81 -2.73
CA PHE A 215 -6.75 -5.03 -2.49
C PHE A 215 -6.53 -5.66 -3.87
N TYR A 216 -5.27 -5.86 -4.24
CA TYR A 216 -4.87 -6.41 -5.53
C TYR A 216 -5.26 -7.87 -5.58
N ASN A 217 -6.52 -8.13 -5.91
CA ASN A 217 -7.04 -9.46 -6.23
C ASN A 217 -6.57 -9.86 -7.63
N GLU A 218 -6.92 -11.08 -8.04
CA GLU A 218 -6.56 -11.62 -9.36
C GLU A 218 -6.96 -10.68 -10.51
N GLU A 219 -8.13 -10.06 -10.43
CA GLU A 219 -8.64 -9.12 -11.46
C GLU A 219 -7.73 -7.90 -11.63
N VAL A 220 -7.45 -7.18 -10.54
CA VAL A 220 -6.61 -5.97 -10.57
C VAL A 220 -5.18 -6.28 -11.01
N ILE A 221 -4.62 -7.40 -10.54
CA ILE A 221 -3.28 -7.82 -10.93
C ILE A 221 -3.27 -8.13 -12.42
N ASN A 222 -4.25 -8.88 -12.93
CA ASN A 222 -4.36 -9.18 -14.36
C ASN A 222 -4.50 -7.91 -15.21
N GLU A 223 -5.35 -6.97 -14.80
CA GLU A 223 -5.48 -5.67 -15.49
C GLU A 223 -4.14 -4.92 -15.53
N TYR A 224 -3.35 -4.94 -14.45
CA TYR A 224 -2.03 -4.33 -14.43
C TYR A 224 -1.01 -5.09 -15.30
N MET A 225 -1.05 -6.43 -15.33
CA MET A 225 -0.19 -7.24 -16.21
C MET A 225 -0.48 -6.96 -17.69
N ASP A 226 -1.76 -6.85 -18.06
CA ASP A 226 -2.20 -6.49 -19.40
C ASP A 226 -1.69 -5.09 -19.76
N LEU A 227 -1.89 -4.11 -18.87
CA LEU A 227 -1.40 -2.74 -19.06
C LEU A 227 0.12 -2.70 -19.29
N ILE A 228 0.90 -3.46 -18.54
CA ILE A 228 2.37 -3.52 -18.69
C ILE A 228 2.76 -4.14 -20.02
N THR A 229 2.09 -5.22 -20.41
CA THR A 229 2.34 -5.91 -21.68
C THR A 229 2.01 -4.99 -22.86
N GLU A 230 0.86 -4.33 -22.84
CA GLU A 230 0.42 -3.36 -23.85
C GLU A 230 1.31 -2.12 -23.91
N SER A 231 1.87 -1.70 -22.77
CA SER A 231 2.77 -0.54 -22.71
C SER A 231 4.18 -0.84 -23.23
N SER A 232 4.56 -2.11 -23.37
CA SER A 232 5.91 -2.52 -23.80
C SER A 232 5.91 -3.83 -24.61
N PRO A 233 5.08 -3.95 -25.65
CA PRO A 233 4.73 -5.23 -26.27
C PRO A 233 5.92 -5.93 -26.93
N ASN A 234 6.93 -5.17 -27.39
CA ASN A 234 8.12 -5.73 -28.03
C ASN A 234 9.21 -6.18 -27.05
N THR A 235 9.12 -5.81 -25.77
CA THR A 235 10.20 -6.05 -24.80
C THR A 235 9.76 -6.79 -23.55
N VAL A 236 8.47 -6.78 -23.24
CA VAL A 236 7.92 -7.35 -22.01
C VAL A 236 6.76 -8.26 -22.36
N TYR A 237 6.61 -9.34 -21.59
CA TYR A 237 5.37 -10.09 -21.52
C TYR A 237 5.07 -10.43 -20.06
N ALA A 238 3.88 -10.08 -19.60
CA ALA A 238 3.40 -10.45 -18.28
C ALA A 238 2.34 -11.54 -18.42
N PHE A 239 2.52 -12.63 -17.68
CA PHE A 239 1.52 -13.69 -17.58
C PHE A 239 0.39 -13.25 -16.66
N ASN A 240 -0.79 -13.78 -16.90
CA ASN A 240 -1.90 -13.63 -15.97
C ASN A 240 -1.66 -14.49 -14.71
N THR A 241 -2.47 -14.27 -13.68
CA THR A 241 -2.37 -14.93 -12.37
C THR A 241 -2.70 -16.41 -12.39
N PHE A 242 -3.41 -16.90 -13.42
CA PHE A 242 -3.84 -18.30 -13.54
C PHE A 242 -2.82 -19.20 -14.24
N PHE A 243 -1.86 -18.63 -14.96
CA PHE A 243 -0.85 -19.37 -15.72
C PHE A 243 -0.09 -20.40 -14.86
N TYR A 244 0.42 -19.97 -13.70
CA TYR A 244 1.22 -20.86 -12.86
C TYR A 244 0.40 -22.00 -12.28
N GLN A 245 -0.87 -21.73 -11.91
CA GLN A 245 -1.77 -22.76 -11.42
C GLN A 245 -1.99 -23.84 -12.47
N GLY A 246 -2.36 -23.45 -13.71
CA GLY A 246 -2.53 -24.39 -14.82
C GLY A 246 -1.25 -25.18 -15.12
N LEU A 247 -0.09 -24.53 -15.11
CA LEU A 247 1.21 -25.20 -15.26
C LEU A 247 1.49 -26.21 -14.13
N SER A 248 1.13 -25.88 -12.89
CA SER A 248 1.38 -26.74 -11.72
C SER A 248 0.44 -27.94 -11.63
N GLU A 249 -0.81 -27.77 -12.04
CA GLU A 249 -1.84 -28.82 -11.96
C GLU A 249 -1.83 -29.71 -13.20
N ASN A 250 -1.68 -29.12 -14.40
CA ASN A 250 -1.88 -29.81 -15.67
C ASN A 250 -0.60 -29.92 -16.53
N GLY A 251 0.48 -29.24 -16.14
CA GLY A 251 1.74 -29.26 -16.88
C GLY A 251 1.70 -28.49 -18.20
N TYR A 252 2.57 -28.89 -19.14
CA TYR A 252 2.78 -28.15 -20.39
C TYR A 252 1.60 -28.22 -21.38
N SER A 253 0.81 -29.29 -21.35
CA SER A 253 -0.35 -29.46 -22.25
C SER A 253 -1.40 -28.36 -22.10
N ASP A 254 -1.50 -27.78 -20.90
CA ASP A 254 -2.30 -26.60 -20.61
C ASP A 254 -1.48 -25.32 -20.78
N ALA A 255 -0.30 -25.26 -20.14
CA ALA A 255 0.55 -24.06 -20.12
C ALA A 255 1.01 -23.58 -21.52
N GLY A 256 1.26 -24.49 -22.48
CA GLY A 256 1.68 -24.13 -23.84
C GLY A 256 0.60 -23.40 -24.65
N ARG A 257 -0.68 -23.49 -24.23
CA ARG A 257 -1.78 -22.77 -24.89
C ARG A 257 -1.71 -21.27 -24.64
N TRP A 258 -1.15 -20.86 -23.49
CA TRP A 258 -1.07 -19.47 -23.04
C TRP A 258 -0.21 -18.60 -23.95
N THR A 259 0.78 -19.19 -24.60
CA THR A 259 1.74 -18.53 -25.47
C THR A 259 1.58 -18.96 -26.94
N ARG A 260 0.42 -19.53 -27.31
CA ARG A 260 0.18 -20.03 -28.67
C ARG A 260 0.41 -18.97 -29.74
N ARG A 261 0.02 -17.72 -29.47
CA ARG A 261 0.08 -16.60 -30.43
C ARG A 261 1.27 -15.64 -30.20
N ILE A 262 2.21 -15.99 -29.33
CA ILE A 262 3.31 -15.09 -28.97
C ILE A 262 4.62 -15.86 -28.77
N ASP A 263 5.71 -15.33 -29.31
CA ASP A 263 7.06 -15.81 -29.03
C ASP A 263 7.61 -15.07 -27.80
N ILE A 264 7.55 -15.70 -26.63
CA ILE A 264 8.07 -15.12 -25.38
C ILE A 264 9.59 -14.97 -25.37
N PHE A 265 10.33 -15.69 -26.23
CA PHE A 265 11.79 -15.59 -26.34
C PHE A 265 12.25 -14.36 -27.13
N SER A 266 11.34 -13.72 -27.88
CA SER A 266 11.57 -12.40 -28.48
C SER A 266 11.59 -11.27 -27.44
N LYS A 267 11.10 -11.51 -26.23
CA LYS A 267 10.99 -10.52 -25.16
C LYS A 267 12.29 -10.42 -24.37
N LYS A 268 12.49 -9.30 -23.69
CA LYS A 268 13.61 -9.10 -22.76
C LYS A 268 13.27 -9.54 -21.34
N LYS A 269 12.01 -9.36 -20.92
CA LYS A 269 11.54 -9.56 -19.55
C LYS A 269 10.23 -10.32 -19.53
N LEU A 270 10.11 -11.30 -18.63
CA LEU A 270 8.84 -11.94 -18.30
C LEU A 270 8.49 -11.70 -16.83
N PHE A 271 7.21 -11.40 -16.58
CA PHE A 271 6.64 -11.28 -15.23
C PHE A 271 5.59 -12.36 -15.03
N ILE A 272 5.73 -13.16 -13.98
CA ILE A 272 4.83 -14.27 -13.68
C ILE A 272 4.31 -14.08 -12.26
N PRO A 273 3.14 -13.44 -12.08
CA PRO A 273 2.49 -13.37 -10.77
C PRO A 273 2.00 -14.75 -10.37
N ILE A 274 2.22 -15.10 -9.10
CA ILE A 274 1.82 -16.39 -8.55
C ILE A 274 1.10 -16.15 -7.23
N HIS A 275 -0.13 -16.66 -7.14
CA HIS A 275 -0.90 -16.67 -5.91
C HIS A 275 -0.80 -18.05 -5.25
N ILE A 276 -0.17 -18.14 -4.08
CA ILE A 276 -0.04 -19.38 -3.31
C ILE A 276 -0.52 -19.11 -1.89
N GLU A 277 -1.52 -19.87 -1.43
CA GLU A 277 -2.01 -19.86 -0.05
C GLU A 277 -2.37 -18.46 0.48
N GLY A 278 -3.02 -17.62 -0.33
CA GLY A 278 -3.39 -16.25 0.07
C GLY A 278 -2.24 -15.25 0.03
N HIS A 279 -1.12 -15.59 -0.61
CA HIS A 279 0.06 -14.72 -0.73
C HIS A 279 0.51 -14.58 -2.19
N TRP A 280 0.77 -13.33 -2.59
CA TRP A 280 1.29 -13.01 -3.92
C TRP A 280 2.82 -13.01 -3.92
N ILE A 281 3.39 -13.76 -4.86
CA ILE A 281 4.81 -13.70 -5.18
C ILE A 281 4.99 -13.43 -6.67
N LEU A 282 6.18 -12.99 -7.05
CA LEU A 282 6.52 -12.71 -8.44
C LEU A 282 7.74 -13.54 -8.86
N VAL A 283 7.61 -14.26 -9.96
CA VAL A 283 8.76 -14.80 -10.68
C VAL A 283 9.11 -13.86 -11.82
N TYR A 284 10.35 -13.36 -11.81
CA TYR A 284 10.86 -12.43 -12.81
C TYR A 284 11.95 -13.12 -13.65
N VAL A 285 11.71 -13.22 -14.96
CA VAL A 285 12.69 -13.75 -15.93
C VAL A 285 13.31 -12.59 -16.70
N CYS A 286 14.64 -12.54 -16.74
CA CYS A 286 15.38 -11.54 -17.51
C CYS A 286 16.32 -12.26 -18.48
N PHE A 287 15.94 -12.32 -19.77
CA PHE A 287 16.72 -12.99 -20.80
C PHE A 287 18.11 -12.39 -21.00
N PRO A 288 18.29 -11.05 -21.08
CA PRO A 288 19.61 -10.45 -21.21
C PRO A 288 20.55 -10.79 -20.04
N GLN A 289 20.00 -10.91 -18.82
CA GLN A 289 20.77 -11.27 -17.63
C GLN A 289 20.86 -12.79 -17.42
N LYS A 290 20.22 -13.61 -18.27
CA LYS A 290 20.04 -15.06 -18.09
C LYS A 290 19.68 -15.39 -16.64
N SER A 291 18.64 -14.76 -16.10
CA SER A 291 18.27 -14.96 -14.69
C SER A 291 16.77 -15.17 -14.49
N ILE A 292 16.45 -16.03 -13.53
CA ILE A 292 15.10 -16.27 -13.02
C ILE A 292 15.11 -15.96 -11.52
N LYS A 293 14.32 -14.97 -11.10
CA LYS A 293 14.33 -14.44 -9.74
C LYS A 293 13.01 -14.69 -9.05
N TYR A 294 13.06 -15.36 -7.89
CA TYR A 294 11.94 -15.48 -6.96
C TYR A 294 11.86 -14.21 -6.10
N CYS A 295 10.77 -13.47 -6.21
CA CYS A 295 10.56 -12.23 -5.50
C CYS A 295 9.38 -12.40 -4.52
N ASP A 296 9.69 -12.31 -3.23
CA ASP A 296 8.73 -12.53 -2.14
C ASP A 296 8.94 -11.48 -1.06
N THR A 297 7.85 -10.75 -0.80
CA THR A 297 7.80 -9.57 0.05
C THR A 297 7.45 -9.91 1.49
N MET A 298 7.04 -11.15 1.80
CA MET A 298 6.93 -11.68 3.17
C MET A 298 8.16 -12.50 3.59
N GLY A 299 9.15 -12.63 2.71
CA GLY A 299 10.43 -13.23 3.07
C GLY A 299 10.41 -14.76 3.13
N ARG A 300 9.32 -15.42 2.70
CA ARG A 300 9.28 -16.89 2.60
C ARG A 300 10.26 -17.37 1.51
N ARG A 301 10.53 -18.68 1.49
CA ARG A 301 11.41 -19.29 0.48
C ARG A 301 10.71 -20.50 -0.12
N ASN A 302 10.19 -20.34 -1.33
CA ASN A 302 9.64 -21.44 -2.11
C ASN A 302 10.25 -21.45 -3.53
N LEU A 303 11.40 -22.13 -3.67
CA LEU A 303 12.13 -22.19 -4.95
C LEU A 303 11.58 -23.25 -5.92
N ASN A 304 10.63 -24.09 -5.48
CA ASN A 304 10.05 -25.13 -6.33
C ASN A 304 9.35 -24.54 -7.57
N CYS A 305 8.73 -23.37 -7.42
CA CYS A 305 8.13 -22.65 -8.53
C CYS A 305 9.15 -22.31 -9.63
N LEU A 306 10.40 -21.96 -9.27
CA LEU A 306 11.42 -21.61 -10.26
C LEU A 306 11.80 -22.82 -11.13
N ASN A 307 11.88 -24.01 -10.55
CA ASN A 307 12.17 -25.24 -11.29
C ASN A 307 11.07 -25.55 -12.31
N LEU A 308 9.82 -25.35 -11.92
CA LEU A 308 8.67 -25.55 -12.80
C LEU A 308 8.64 -24.52 -13.94
N ILE A 309 8.93 -23.26 -13.65
CA ILE A 309 9.06 -22.21 -14.68
C ILE A 309 10.23 -22.52 -15.64
N LEU A 310 11.39 -22.96 -15.14
CA LEU A 310 12.50 -23.35 -16.00
C LEU A 310 12.13 -24.55 -16.89
N LYS A 311 11.42 -25.54 -16.35
CA LYS A 311 10.90 -26.67 -17.13
C LYS A 311 9.95 -26.21 -18.24
N TYR A 312 9.04 -25.28 -17.93
CA TYR A 312 8.17 -24.66 -18.92
C TYR A 312 8.96 -23.96 -20.02
N LEU A 313 9.95 -23.11 -19.68
CA LEU A 313 10.79 -22.42 -20.68
C LEU A 313 11.53 -23.40 -21.61
N LYS A 314 11.99 -24.54 -21.09
CA LYS A 314 12.62 -25.59 -21.92
C LYS A 314 11.66 -26.18 -22.94
N LEU A 315 10.46 -26.55 -22.49
CA LEU A 315 9.45 -27.16 -23.35
C LEU A 315 8.90 -26.15 -24.37
N GLU A 316 8.64 -24.92 -23.94
CA GLU A 316 8.16 -23.84 -24.81
C GLU A 316 9.20 -23.48 -25.87
N HIS A 317 10.50 -23.45 -25.54
CA HIS A 317 11.54 -23.17 -26.52
C HIS A 317 11.62 -24.27 -27.58
N HIS A 318 11.53 -25.54 -27.15
CA HIS A 318 11.52 -26.66 -28.09
C HIS A 318 10.29 -26.59 -29.02
N ASP A 319 9.12 -26.27 -28.51
CA ASP A 319 7.89 -26.12 -29.31
C ASP A 319 7.97 -24.92 -30.29
N LYS A 320 8.50 -23.77 -29.85
CA LYS A 320 8.54 -22.55 -30.66
C LYS A 320 9.73 -22.45 -31.62
N LYS A 321 10.86 -23.06 -31.27
CA LYS A 321 12.13 -22.93 -32.00
C LYS A 321 12.64 -24.25 -32.57
N GLY A 322 12.08 -25.39 -32.18
CA GLY A 322 12.55 -26.71 -32.60
C GLY A 322 13.87 -27.13 -31.95
N GLU A 323 14.36 -26.38 -30.95
CA GLU A 323 15.67 -26.56 -30.34
C GLU A 323 15.59 -26.59 -28.81
N CYS A 324 16.57 -27.24 -28.16
CA CYS A 324 16.69 -27.23 -26.71
C CYS A 324 17.02 -25.83 -26.17
N PHE A 325 16.32 -25.40 -25.11
CA PHE A 325 16.65 -24.15 -24.44
C PHE A 325 18.02 -24.23 -23.75
N ASN A 326 18.97 -23.40 -24.20
CA ASN A 326 20.30 -23.35 -23.64
C ASN A 326 20.30 -22.69 -22.25
N THR A 327 20.53 -23.50 -21.21
CA THR A 327 20.61 -23.04 -19.82
C THR A 327 22.01 -22.61 -19.38
N ASN A 328 23.02 -22.64 -20.26
CA ASN A 328 24.38 -22.25 -19.90
C ASN A 328 24.45 -20.75 -19.57
N GLY A 329 24.99 -20.46 -18.37
CA GLY A 329 25.06 -19.12 -17.80
C GLY A 329 23.76 -18.62 -17.15
N TRP A 330 22.73 -19.47 -17.04
CA TRP A 330 21.50 -19.10 -16.32
C TRP A 330 21.66 -19.21 -14.82
N SER A 331 21.09 -18.24 -14.10
CA SER A 331 21.05 -18.24 -12.63
C SER A 331 19.61 -18.23 -12.10
N MET A 332 19.39 -19.00 -11.03
CA MET A 332 18.12 -19.06 -10.30
C MET A 332 18.34 -18.66 -8.85
N SER A 333 17.72 -17.58 -8.40
CA SER A 333 17.94 -17.08 -7.04
C SER A 333 16.73 -16.36 -6.45
N LYS A 334 16.70 -16.27 -5.11
CA LYS A 334 15.77 -15.37 -4.41
C LYS A 334 16.31 -13.95 -4.49
N LYS A 335 15.47 -13.01 -4.89
CA LYS A 335 15.79 -11.58 -4.91
C LYS A 335 15.56 -10.99 -3.52
N ASN A 336 16.52 -10.21 -3.03
CA ASN A 336 16.30 -9.35 -1.87
C ASN A 336 15.31 -8.25 -2.26
N CYS A 337 14.10 -8.30 -1.70
CA CYS A 337 12.99 -7.42 -2.01
C CYS A 337 12.60 -6.62 -0.76
N PRO A 338 12.06 -5.39 -0.91
CA PRO A 338 11.35 -4.72 0.15
C PRO A 338 10.33 -5.65 0.82
N GLN A 339 10.36 -5.66 2.15
CA GLN A 339 9.48 -6.52 2.94
C GLN A 339 8.20 -5.76 3.31
N GLN A 340 7.06 -6.39 3.11
CA GLN A 340 5.78 -5.91 3.60
C GLN A 340 5.67 -6.19 5.11
N LEU A 341 4.95 -5.32 5.81
CA LEU A 341 4.74 -5.45 7.26
C LEU A 341 3.32 -5.90 7.60
N ASN A 342 2.45 -6.00 6.60
CA ASN A 342 1.08 -6.48 6.75
C ASN A 342 0.81 -7.68 5.82
N THR A 343 -0.35 -8.30 5.96
CA THR A 343 -0.74 -9.48 5.15
C THR A 343 -1.45 -9.14 3.84
N ARG A 344 -1.77 -7.87 3.60
CA ARG A 344 -2.74 -7.45 2.57
C ARG A 344 -2.13 -6.74 1.36
N ASP A 345 -0.91 -6.24 1.47
CA ASP A 345 -0.28 -5.47 0.39
C ASP A 345 0.60 -6.31 -0.55
N CYS A 346 0.66 -7.64 -0.41
CA CYS A 346 1.52 -8.49 -1.26
C CYS A 346 1.23 -8.29 -2.76
N GLY A 347 -0.03 -8.19 -3.16
CA GLY A 347 -0.43 -7.92 -4.55
C GLY A 347 0.04 -6.54 -5.05
N LEU A 348 0.02 -5.52 -4.19
CA LEU A 348 0.53 -4.19 -4.53
C LEU A 348 2.06 -4.18 -4.56
N PHE A 349 2.72 -4.85 -3.62
CA PHE A 349 4.17 -5.00 -3.61
C PHE A 349 4.69 -5.70 -4.87
N ILE A 350 4.00 -6.72 -5.40
CA ILE A 350 4.43 -7.31 -6.68
C ILE A 350 4.27 -6.33 -7.85
N CYS A 351 3.21 -5.53 -7.89
CA CYS A 351 3.04 -4.48 -8.89
C CYS A 351 4.19 -3.46 -8.82
N MET A 352 4.62 -3.15 -7.59
CA MET A 352 5.78 -2.30 -7.34
C MET A 352 7.10 -2.90 -7.80
N LEU A 353 7.33 -4.18 -7.50
CA LEU A 353 8.52 -4.88 -7.98
C LEU A 353 8.57 -4.84 -9.52
N ILE A 354 7.43 -5.04 -10.20
CA ILE A 354 7.36 -5.00 -11.66
C ILE A 354 7.71 -3.61 -12.18
N ASP A 355 7.11 -2.54 -11.64
CA ASP A 355 7.42 -1.17 -12.06
C ASP A 355 8.92 -0.85 -11.97
N TYR A 356 9.55 -1.22 -10.87
CA TYR A 356 10.99 -1.04 -10.68
C TYR A 356 11.84 -1.89 -11.61
N PHE A 357 11.47 -3.16 -11.83
CA PHE A 357 12.17 -4.04 -12.77
C PHE A 357 12.02 -3.57 -14.22
N LEU A 358 10.87 -3.05 -14.61
CA LEU A 358 10.65 -2.43 -15.92
C LEU A 358 11.64 -1.30 -16.16
N ARG A 359 11.80 -0.42 -15.16
CA ARG A 359 12.63 0.79 -15.23
C ARG A 359 14.10 0.54 -14.98
N GLY A 360 14.48 -0.60 -14.41
CA GLY A 360 15.87 -0.95 -14.11
C GLY A 360 16.43 -0.18 -12.90
N THR A 361 15.58 0.21 -11.96
CA THR A 361 15.97 1.00 -10.78
C THR A 361 16.15 0.14 -9.53
N PRO A 362 16.97 0.58 -8.55
CA PRO A 362 17.09 -0.10 -7.25
C PRO A 362 15.74 -0.15 -6.52
N LEU A 363 15.43 -1.25 -5.84
CA LEU A 363 14.16 -1.44 -5.11
C LEU A 363 14.09 -0.59 -3.83
N ASP A 364 13.88 0.72 -3.96
CA ASP A 364 13.93 1.72 -2.88
C ASP A 364 12.55 2.14 -2.36
N PHE A 365 11.64 1.17 -2.19
CA PHE A 365 10.32 1.39 -1.60
C PHE A 365 10.11 0.56 -0.33
N SER A 366 9.12 0.93 0.48
CA SER A 366 8.69 0.20 1.67
C SER A 366 7.16 0.22 1.84
N GLN A 367 6.68 -0.46 2.89
CA GLN A 367 5.26 -0.51 3.31
C GLN A 367 4.59 0.86 3.38
N GLN A 368 5.35 1.90 3.69
CA GLN A 368 4.86 3.26 3.89
C GLN A 368 4.28 3.90 2.62
N HIS A 369 4.61 3.41 1.42
CA HIS A 369 4.11 3.99 0.15
C HIS A 369 2.84 3.34 -0.37
N MET A 370 2.38 2.26 0.24
CA MET A 370 1.35 1.43 -0.35
C MET A 370 0.08 2.24 -0.67
N ASP A 371 -0.32 3.18 0.17
CA ASP A 371 -1.51 4.01 -0.11
C ASP A 371 -1.35 4.91 -1.33
N LYS A 372 -0.17 5.51 -1.52
CA LYS A 372 0.11 6.35 -2.68
C LYS A 372 0.23 5.53 -3.96
N TYR A 373 0.90 4.38 -3.89
CA TYR A 373 1.00 3.48 -5.05
C TYR A 373 -0.34 2.86 -5.43
N ARG A 374 -1.18 2.55 -4.44
CA ARG A 374 -2.55 2.09 -4.67
C ARG A 374 -3.31 3.07 -5.54
N ARG A 375 -3.28 4.36 -5.20
CA ARG A 375 -3.90 5.44 -5.99
C ARG A 375 -3.25 5.60 -7.36
N GLN A 376 -1.92 5.50 -7.43
CA GLN A 376 -1.20 5.64 -8.70
C GLN A 376 -1.60 4.55 -9.69
N ILE A 377 -1.48 3.28 -9.31
CA ILE A 377 -1.80 2.17 -10.21
C ILE A 377 -3.30 2.17 -10.56
N ALA A 378 -4.20 2.53 -9.62
CA ALA A 378 -5.60 2.75 -9.94
C ALA A 378 -5.79 3.73 -11.11
N LEU A 379 -5.04 4.85 -11.09
CA LEU A 379 -5.07 5.84 -12.15
C LEU A 379 -4.42 5.34 -13.44
N GLU A 380 -3.34 4.57 -13.36
CA GLU A 380 -2.66 3.99 -14.52
C GLU A 380 -3.57 2.98 -15.25
N ILE A 381 -4.23 2.10 -14.50
CA ILE A 381 -5.25 1.16 -15.01
C ILE A 381 -6.42 1.92 -15.61
N LYS A 382 -7.03 2.86 -14.87
CA LYS A 382 -8.18 3.66 -15.34
C LYS A 382 -7.86 4.43 -16.63
N LYS A 383 -6.63 4.94 -16.76
CA LYS A 383 -6.18 5.70 -17.93
C LYS A 383 -5.56 4.83 -19.03
N LYS A 384 -5.44 3.51 -18.81
CA LYS A 384 -4.71 2.57 -19.66
C LYS A 384 -3.33 3.09 -20.09
N LYS A 385 -2.61 3.69 -19.15
CA LYS A 385 -1.33 4.36 -19.45
C LYS A 385 -0.39 4.34 -18.25
N LEU A 386 0.75 3.67 -18.41
CA LEU A 386 1.83 3.70 -17.42
C LEU A 386 2.45 5.10 -17.31
N LYS A 387 2.81 5.50 -16.09
CA LYS A 387 3.52 6.75 -15.85
C LYS A 387 4.95 6.66 -16.39
N LYS A 388 5.40 7.66 -17.15
CA LYS A 388 6.73 7.63 -17.81
C LYS A 388 7.92 7.73 -16.85
N SER A 389 7.74 8.25 -15.63
CA SER A 389 8.81 8.40 -14.63
C SER A 389 8.63 7.47 -13.44
N VAL A 390 9.76 6.96 -12.91
CA VAL A 390 9.83 6.42 -11.55
C VAL A 390 9.22 7.47 -10.64
N PRO A 391 8.46 7.10 -9.61
CA PRO A 391 8.32 7.96 -8.47
C PRO A 391 9.61 8.01 -7.64
N SER A 392 10.70 8.47 -8.25
CA SER A 392 11.85 9.06 -7.53
C SER A 392 11.42 10.29 -6.70
N HIS A 393 10.20 10.77 -6.93
CA HIS A 393 9.48 11.77 -6.14
C HIS A 393 8.67 11.17 -4.98
N LEU A 394 8.89 9.91 -4.59
CA LEU A 394 8.36 9.38 -3.33
C LEU A 394 9.32 9.59 -2.17
N PHE A 395 10.62 9.42 -2.41
CA PHE A 395 11.66 9.67 -1.43
C PHE A 395 12.80 10.47 -2.00
N TYR A 396 13.32 11.38 -1.18
CA TYR A 396 14.68 11.84 -1.40
C TYR A 396 15.59 10.88 -0.67
N ASN A 397 16.41 10.16 -1.45
CA ASN A 397 17.49 9.33 -0.95
C ASN A 397 18.76 10.18 -0.75
N ASP A 398 19.85 9.54 -0.31
CA ASP A 398 21.15 10.20 -0.14
C ASP A 398 21.56 11.01 -1.38
N GLU A 399 21.37 10.47 -2.59
CA GLU A 399 21.79 11.11 -3.83
C GLU A 399 21.05 12.44 -4.08
N VAL A 400 19.73 12.48 -3.84
CA VAL A 400 18.94 13.70 -4.04
C VAL A 400 19.23 14.73 -2.96
N ILE A 401 19.31 14.31 -1.69
CA ILE A 401 19.57 15.22 -0.57
C ILE A 401 20.98 15.80 -0.72
N ASN A 402 22.00 15.00 -1.01
CA ASN A 402 23.37 15.46 -1.19
C ASN A 402 23.47 16.50 -2.32
N LYS A 403 22.88 16.22 -3.50
CA LYS A 403 22.85 17.20 -4.59
C LYS A 403 22.17 18.51 -4.20
N PHE A 404 21.12 18.46 -3.38
CA PHE A 404 20.46 19.66 -2.93
C PHE A 404 21.29 20.41 -1.88
N MET A 405 21.98 19.71 -0.98
CA MET A 405 22.93 20.31 -0.04
C MET A 405 24.10 20.99 -0.75
N ASP A 406 24.58 20.42 -1.86
CA ASP A 406 25.56 21.08 -2.74
C ASP A 406 25.00 22.39 -3.29
N VAL A 407 23.77 22.38 -3.82
CA VAL A 407 23.09 23.59 -4.32
C VAL A 407 22.95 24.67 -3.24
N ILE A 408 22.63 24.29 -1.99
CA ILE A 408 22.55 25.22 -0.86
C ILE A 408 23.91 25.85 -0.55
N THR A 409 24.98 25.04 -0.57
CA THR A 409 26.35 25.51 -0.34
C THR A 409 26.81 26.45 -1.45
N GLU A 410 26.60 26.08 -2.72
CA GLU A 410 27.06 26.82 -3.90
C GLU A 410 26.36 28.16 -4.09
N ARG A 411 25.15 28.34 -3.55
CA ARG A 411 24.45 29.63 -3.56
C ARG A 411 25.06 30.66 -2.61
N SER A 412 25.77 30.22 -1.58
CA SER A 412 26.32 31.10 -0.54
C SER A 412 27.60 30.51 0.02
N PRO A 413 28.63 30.25 -0.82
CA PRO A 413 29.79 29.46 -0.44
C PRO A 413 30.59 30.09 0.70
N ASP A 414 30.56 31.41 0.84
CA ASP A 414 31.29 32.13 1.89
C ASP A 414 30.62 32.05 3.26
N THR A 415 29.30 31.88 3.31
CA THR A 415 28.53 31.95 4.57
C THR A 415 27.84 30.66 4.96
N VAL A 416 27.67 29.72 4.03
CA VAL A 416 26.93 28.47 4.22
C VAL A 416 27.81 27.29 3.84
N TYR A 417 27.75 26.22 4.64
CA TYR A 417 28.28 24.92 4.26
C TYR A 417 27.33 23.80 4.67
N ALA A 418 27.05 22.88 3.74
CA ALA A 418 26.25 21.71 4.02
C ALA A 418 27.10 20.44 3.92
N PHE A 419 27.02 19.59 4.94
CA PHE A 419 27.64 18.27 4.93
C PHE A 419 26.80 17.31 4.08
N ASN A 420 27.47 16.28 3.53
CA ASN A 420 26.75 15.16 2.93
C ASN A 420 26.08 14.28 3.99
N THR A 421 25.11 13.47 3.55
CA THR A 421 24.27 12.61 4.38
C THR A 421 25.02 11.51 5.15
N PHE A 422 26.27 11.22 4.77
CA PHE A 422 27.09 10.19 5.40
C PHE A 422 27.87 10.70 6.62
N PHE A 423 28.04 12.02 6.75
CA PHE A 423 28.88 12.63 7.80
C PHE A 423 28.47 12.20 9.21
N TYR A 424 27.21 12.43 9.58
CA TYR A 424 26.75 12.10 10.93
C TYR A 424 26.83 10.60 11.22
N LYS A 425 26.52 9.75 10.22
CA LYS A 425 26.62 8.30 10.38
C LYS A 425 28.07 7.88 10.67
N ALA A 426 29.03 8.44 9.94
CA ALA A 426 30.44 8.17 10.15
C ALA A 426 30.92 8.66 11.54
N LEU A 427 30.54 9.88 11.93
CA LEU A 427 30.88 10.46 13.23
C LEU A 427 30.27 9.65 14.39
N SER A 428 28.98 9.29 14.31
CA SER A 428 28.28 8.55 15.38
C SER A 428 28.75 7.11 15.54
N ALA A 429 29.20 6.47 14.47
CA ALA A 429 29.69 5.09 14.53
C ALA A 429 31.17 5.00 14.94
N ASN A 430 32.01 5.92 14.44
CA ASN A 430 33.47 5.79 14.50
C ASN A 430 34.18 6.94 15.23
N GLY A 431 33.46 7.97 15.67
CA GLY A 431 34.03 9.14 16.35
C GLY A 431 34.77 10.12 15.44
N TYR A 432 35.38 11.14 16.06
CA TYR A 432 36.04 12.27 15.38
C TYR A 432 37.19 11.85 14.45
N SER A 433 38.02 10.89 14.86
CA SER A 433 39.20 10.46 14.11
C SER A 433 38.88 9.99 12.68
N HIS A 434 37.67 9.46 12.45
CA HIS A 434 37.22 9.01 11.14
C HIS A 434 36.76 10.17 10.23
N VAL A 435 36.32 11.30 10.82
CA VAL A 435 35.78 12.44 10.07
C VAL A 435 36.70 13.66 10.04
N SER A 436 37.82 13.66 10.78
CA SER A 436 38.78 14.79 10.87
C SER A 436 39.36 15.30 9.55
N ARG A 437 39.32 14.48 8.49
CA ARG A 437 39.79 14.83 7.14
C ARG A 437 38.69 15.39 6.22
N TRP A 438 37.42 15.33 6.62
CA TRP A 438 36.28 15.68 5.75
C TRP A 438 36.25 17.18 5.41
N THR A 439 36.74 17.99 6.33
CA THR A 439 36.86 19.46 6.26
C THR A 439 38.27 19.91 5.91
N LYS A 440 39.16 19.01 5.46
CA LYS A 440 40.57 19.36 5.16
C LYS A 440 40.73 20.53 4.17
N LYS A 441 39.77 20.71 3.26
CA LYS A 441 39.79 21.75 2.22
C LYS A 441 38.88 22.95 2.53
N ILE A 442 38.26 23.00 3.71
CA ILE A 442 37.29 24.04 4.04
C ILE A 442 37.35 24.40 5.52
N ASP A 443 37.44 25.69 5.80
CA ASP A 443 37.29 26.21 7.16
C ASP A 443 35.80 26.41 7.48
N ILE A 444 35.21 25.46 8.19
CA ILE A 444 33.79 25.52 8.58
C ILE A 444 33.50 26.64 9.59
N PHE A 445 34.50 27.15 10.32
CA PHE A 445 34.34 28.22 11.31
C PHE A 445 34.33 29.61 10.67
N SER A 446 34.81 29.73 9.42
CA SER A 446 34.61 30.93 8.60
C SER A 446 33.16 31.12 8.15
N LYS A 447 32.34 30.05 8.23
CA LYS A 447 30.94 30.06 7.79
C LYS A 447 30.04 30.60 8.89
N GLN A 448 28.87 31.11 8.51
CA GLN A 448 27.84 31.54 9.44
C GLN A 448 26.88 30.40 9.80
N LYS A 449 26.63 29.49 8.85
CA LYS A 449 25.60 28.46 8.95
C LYS A 449 26.12 27.11 8.46
N LEU A 450 25.87 26.06 9.24
CA LEU A 450 26.12 24.67 8.82
C LEU A 450 24.81 23.88 8.74
N PHE A 451 24.69 23.05 7.71
CA PHE A 451 23.57 22.12 7.52
C PHE A 451 24.09 20.68 7.53
N ILE A 452 23.50 19.84 8.39
CA ILE A 452 23.93 18.45 8.54
C ILE A 452 22.70 17.56 8.41
N PRO A 453 22.49 16.92 7.24
CA PRO A 453 21.44 15.93 7.07
C PRO A 453 21.70 14.70 7.95
N ILE A 454 20.67 14.24 8.64
CA ILE A 454 20.75 13.11 9.57
C ILE A 454 19.83 12.00 9.07
N HIS A 455 20.39 10.84 8.75
CA HIS A 455 19.60 9.63 8.46
C HIS A 455 19.66 8.67 9.64
N ILE A 456 18.54 8.51 10.34
CA ILE A 456 18.43 7.55 11.45
C ILE A 456 17.31 6.57 11.14
N LYS A 457 17.65 5.28 11.10
CA LYS A 457 16.78 4.19 10.65
C LYS A 457 16.29 4.45 9.23
N ASN A 458 15.05 4.92 9.07
CA ASN A 458 14.37 5.21 7.80
C ASN A 458 13.75 6.62 7.83
N HIS A 459 14.35 7.55 8.56
CA HIS A 459 13.82 8.90 8.74
C HIS A 459 14.93 9.94 8.60
N TRP A 460 14.60 11.01 7.88
CA TRP A 460 15.50 12.13 7.59
C TRP A 460 15.18 13.30 8.52
N CYS A 461 16.21 13.82 9.18
CA CYS A 461 16.16 15.03 9.99
C CYS A 461 17.28 15.98 9.59
N LEU A 462 17.24 17.22 10.08
CA LEU A 462 18.28 18.22 9.81
C LEU A 462 18.82 18.78 11.11
N VAL A 463 20.15 18.77 11.27
CA VAL A 463 20.82 19.62 12.25
C VAL A 463 21.25 20.92 11.56
N TYR A 464 20.93 22.03 12.19
CA TYR A 464 21.30 23.38 11.77
C TYR A 464 22.19 24.03 12.83
N VAL A 465 23.41 24.39 12.45
CA VAL A 465 24.34 25.14 13.29
C VAL A 465 24.32 26.59 12.83
N CYS A 466 24.15 27.53 13.75
CA CYS A 466 24.25 28.96 13.49
C CYS A 466 25.27 29.59 14.42
N PHE A 467 26.46 29.93 13.90
CA PHE A 467 27.55 30.51 14.68
C PHE A 467 27.20 31.89 15.26
N PRO A 468 26.59 32.84 14.49
CA PRO A 468 26.21 34.14 15.04
C PRO A 468 25.22 34.03 16.22
N GLN A 469 24.31 33.04 16.17
CA GLN A 469 23.33 32.80 17.22
C GLN A 469 23.83 31.85 18.32
N LYS A 470 25.06 31.31 18.19
CA LYS A 470 25.61 30.24 19.03
C LYS A 470 24.57 29.14 19.29
N SER A 471 23.99 28.55 18.24
CA SER A 471 22.96 27.52 18.41
C SER A 471 23.14 26.32 17.51
N ILE A 472 22.75 25.16 18.03
CA ILE A 472 22.63 23.89 17.30
C ILE A 472 21.18 23.42 17.46
N LYS A 473 20.45 23.39 16.35
CA LYS A 473 19.00 23.10 16.34
C LYS A 473 18.71 21.81 15.58
N TYR A 474 17.90 20.93 16.16
CA TYR A 474 17.42 19.70 15.53
C TYR A 474 16.01 19.93 14.97
N TYR A 475 15.86 19.77 13.65
CA TYR A 475 14.59 19.85 12.94
C TYR A 475 14.12 18.47 12.53
N ASP A 476 12.93 18.11 12.98
CA ASP A 476 12.28 16.84 12.68
C ASP A 476 10.81 17.08 12.30
N SER A 477 10.47 16.75 11.05
CA SER A 477 9.12 16.87 10.52
C SER A 477 8.11 15.89 11.11
N LYS A 478 8.53 14.92 11.94
CA LYS A 478 7.67 14.04 12.74
C LYS A 478 7.66 14.42 14.23
N GLY A 479 8.30 15.54 14.60
CA GLY A 479 8.31 16.04 15.97
C GLY A 479 9.22 15.24 16.92
N GLY A 480 10.12 14.44 16.38
CA GLY A 480 11.11 13.71 17.16
C GLY A 480 12.16 14.61 17.81
N CYS A 481 12.88 14.06 18.78
CA CYS A 481 13.94 14.74 19.49
C CYS A 481 15.21 13.89 19.53
N ASN A 482 16.38 14.54 19.46
CA ASN A 482 17.66 13.85 19.54
C ASN A 482 18.75 14.72 20.16
N MET A 483 18.70 14.88 21.49
CA MET A 483 19.72 15.63 22.22
C MET A 483 21.12 15.00 22.13
N ASN A 484 21.21 13.68 21.98
CA ASN A 484 22.51 13.00 21.85
C ASN A 484 23.19 13.37 20.53
N CYS A 485 22.42 13.46 19.44
CA CYS A 485 22.90 13.98 18.16
C CYS A 485 23.45 15.41 18.32
N LEU A 486 22.70 16.30 18.97
CA LEU A 486 23.14 17.69 19.18
C LEU A 486 24.41 17.80 20.02
N LYS A 487 24.54 17.00 21.08
CA LYS A 487 25.76 16.92 21.90
C LYS A 487 26.95 16.42 21.08
N LEU A 488 26.75 15.37 20.30
CA LEU A 488 27.80 14.81 19.44
C LEU A 488 28.29 15.82 18.38
N ILE A 489 27.38 16.64 17.83
CA ILE A 489 27.77 17.73 16.92
C ILE A 489 28.54 18.83 17.66
N MET A 490 28.17 19.16 18.91
CA MET A 490 28.96 20.09 19.73
C MET A 490 30.37 19.55 19.98
N ASP A 491 30.49 18.28 20.37
CA ASP A 491 31.79 17.62 20.59
C ASP A 491 32.63 17.65 19.30
N TYR A 492 32.01 17.38 18.13
CA TYR A 492 32.66 17.51 16.83
C TYR A 492 33.20 18.92 16.60
N LEU A 493 32.42 19.97 16.83
CA LEU A 493 32.88 21.36 16.66
C LEU A 493 34.05 21.67 17.60
N MET A 494 34.04 21.14 18.82
CA MET A 494 35.15 21.33 19.77
C MET A 494 36.44 20.66 19.30
N PHE A 495 36.37 19.39 18.87
CA PHE A 495 37.55 18.69 18.36
C PHE A 495 38.06 19.27 17.05
N GLU A 496 37.16 19.64 16.14
CA GLU A 496 37.50 20.24 14.85
C GLU A 496 38.17 21.60 15.03
N HIS A 497 37.73 22.42 15.99
CA HIS A 497 38.36 23.71 16.26
C HIS A 497 39.78 23.55 16.81
N ILE A 498 39.99 22.60 17.73
CA ILE A 498 41.33 22.29 18.25
C ILE A 498 42.24 21.84 17.10
N ASP A 499 41.77 20.96 16.22
CA ASP A 499 42.57 20.42 15.11
C ASP A 499 42.85 21.43 14.00
N LYS A 500 41.93 22.36 13.70
CA LYS A 500 42.05 23.30 12.57
C LYS A 500 42.46 24.71 12.95
N LYS A 501 42.20 25.13 14.18
CA LYS A 501 42.51 26.48 14.70
C LYS A 501 43.56 26.45 15.81
N GLU A 502 43.94 25.27 16.30
CA GLU A 502 44.88 25.11 17.43
C GLU A 502 44.41 25.85 18.70
N GLU A 503 43.09 26.06 18.80
CA GLU A 503 42.45 26.83 19.87
C GLU A 503 41.28 26.04 20.46
N VAL A 504 41.02 26.22 21.76
CA VAL A 504 39.88 25.58 22.43
C VAL A 504 38.58 26.29 22.03
N PHE A 505 37.65 25.55 21.44
CA PHE A 505 36.30 26.05 21.20
C PHE A 505 35.56 26.21 22.54
N ASN A 506 35.06 27.40 22.82
CA ASN A 506 34.30 27.66 24.04
C ASN A 506 32.80 27.32 23.85
N PRO A 507 32.26 26.24 24.46
CA PRO A 507 30.85 25.88 24.33
C PRO A 507 29.94 26.76 25.20
N LYS A 508 30.48 27.61 26.09
CA LYS A 508 29.67 28.44 26.99
C LYS A 508 28.80 29.41 26.18
N GLY A 509 27.50 29.40 26.49
CA GLY A 509 26.50 30.24 25.83
C GLY A 509 25.91 29.64 24.54
N TRP A 510 26.29 28.41 24.18
CA TRP A 510 25.66 27.72 23.06
C TRP A 510 24.31 27.09 23.44
N LEU A 511 23.30 27.30 22.60
CA LEU A 511 21.96 26.73 22.75
C LEU A 511 21.79 25.46 21.91
N LEU A 512 21.62 24.31 22.56
CA LEU A 512 21.22 23.06 21.91
C LEU A 512 19.71 22.89 22.07
N MET A 513 18.97 22.80 20.95
CA MET A 513 17.50 22.70 21.01
C MET A 513 16.89 21.76 19.98
N ASN A 514 15.86 21.03 20.39
CA ASN A 514 14.95 20.35 19.46
C ASN A 514 13.81 21.31 19.13
N VAL A 515 13.58 21.56 17.84
CA VAL A 515 12.57 22.50 17.38
C VAL A 515 11.21 21.82 17.37
N LYS A 516 10.29 22.24 18.25
CA LYS A 516 8.96 21.62 18.40
C LYS A 516 7.92 22.11 17.39
N ASN A 517 8.02 23.36 16.94
CA ASN A 517 7.02 24.03 16.11
C ASN A 517 7.47 24.21 14.65
N CYS A 518 8.27 23.29 14.12
CA CYS A 518 8.57 23.28 12.69
C CYS A 518 7.43 22.62 11.90
N PRO A 519 7.27 22.94 10.60
CA PRO A 519 6.33 22.25 9.73
C PRO A 519 6.42 20.73 9.85
N GLN A 520 5.27 20.09 10.06
CA GLN A 520 5.16 18.65 10.26
C GLN A 520 4.69 17.95 8.97
N GLN A 521 5.27 16.78 8.70
CA GLN A 521 4.79 15.89 7.65
C GLN A 521 3.58 15.11 8.16
N LEU A 522 2.58 14.91 7.30
CA LEU A 522 1.39 14.11 7.62
C LEU A 522 1.50 12.67 7.09
N ASN A 523 2.53 12.39 6.29
CA ASN A 523 2.80 11.06 5.77
C ASN A 523 4.15 10.54 6.28
N THR A 524 4.57 9.37 5.82
CA THR A 524 5.78 8.71 6.29
C THR A 524 6.98 8.84 5.35
N TRP A 525 6.82 9.41 4.16
CA TRP A 525 7.82 9.40 3.08
C TRP A 525 8.38 10.78 2.67
N ASP A 526 7.78 11.89 3.12
CA ASP A 526 8.21 13.24 2.72
C ASP A 526 9.38 13.80 3.55
N CYS A 527 9.90 13.08 4.55
CA CYS A 527 10.95 13.58 5.46
C CYS A 527 12.17 14.14 4.73
N GLY A 528 12.64 13.51 3.66
CA GLY A 528 13.77 14.02 2.87
C GLY A 528 13.47 15.35 2.15
N VAL A 529 12.22 15.60 1.76
CA VAL A 529 11.82 16.91 1.19
C VAL A 529 11.75 17.96 2.28
N PHE A 530 11.21 17.62 3.45
CA PHE A 530 11.19 18.51 4.60
C PHE A 530 12.61 18.92 5.01
N VAL A 531 13.57 17.99 5.02
CA VAL A 531 14.99 18.32 5.25
C VAL A 531 15.52 19.34 4.24
N CYS A 532 15.22 19.16 2.96
CA CYS A 532 15.59 20.13 1.93
C CYS A 532 14.91 21.49 2.15
N LEU A 533 13.63 21.52 2.51
CA LEU A 533 12.90 22.76 2.76
C LEU A 533 13.35 23.49 4.01
N PHE A 534 13.66 22.76 5.09
CA PHE A 534 14.28 23.34 6.27
C PHE A 534 15.61 24.00 5.89
N ALA A 535 16.49 23.29 5.17
CA ALA A 535 17.77 23.84 4.73
C ALA A 535 17.60 25.08 3.83
N GLU A 536 16.69 25.02 2.85
CA GLU A 536 16.36 26.13 1.95
C GLU A 536 15.94 27.39 2.70
N HIS A 537 14.95 27.29 3.59
CA HIS A 537 14.43 28.45 4.32
C HIS A 537 15.45 28.99 5.33
N LEU A 538 16.12 28.09 6.07
CA LEU A 538 17.12 28.48 7.06
C LEU A 538 18.36 29.11 6.40
N SER A 539 18.77 28.64 5.22
CA SER A 539 19.89 29.24 4.47
C SER A 539 19.60 30.70 4.13
N LYS A 540 18.35 31.02 3.81
CA LYS A 540 17.86 32.37 3.48
C LYS A 540 17.42 33.20 4.69
N SER A 541 17.50 32.65 5.90
CA SER A 541 16.98 33.28 7.13
C SER A 541 15.49 33.65 7.04
N ILE A 542 14.69 32.90 6.28
CA ILE A 542 13.24 33.13 6.16
C ILE A 542 12.45 32.17 7.06
N PRO A 543 11.28 32.58 7.59
CA PRO A 543 10.43 31.70 8.40
C PRO A 543 10.01 30.42 7.68
N LEU A 544 9.82 29.34 8.43
CA LEU A 544 9.36 28.04 7.91
C LEU A 544 7.85 28.05 7.64
N HIS A 545 7.39 28.93 6.74
CA HIS A 545 5.97 29.08 6.41
C HIS A 545 5.58 28.16 5.23
N PHE A 546 5.53 26.86 5.50
CA PHE A 546 5.01 25.87 4.55
C PHE A 546 4.29 24.73 5.29
N SER A 547 3.39 24.04 4.59
CA SER A 547 2.67 22.86 5.09
C SER A 547 2.89 21.65 4.17
N GLN A 548 2.31 20.52 4.58
CA GLN A 548 2.25 19.30 3.79
C GLN A 548 1.64 19.50 2.39
N ASP A 549 0.74 20.47 2.22
CA ASP A 549 0.03 20.71 0.96
C ASP A 549 0.96 21.26 -0.14
N HIS A 550 1.99 22.00 0.26
CA HIS A 550 2.95 22.60 -0.67
C HIS A 550 4.02 21.62 -1.19
N ILE A 551 4.16 20.44 -0.57
CA ILE A 551 5.27 19.51 -0.83
C ILE A 551 5.32 19.06 -2.30
N GLY A 552 4.17 18.88 -2.96
CA GLY A 552 4.12 18.51 -4.37
C GLY A 552 4.73 19.57 -5.31
N THR A 553 4.55 20.84 -4.99
CA THR A 553 5.14 21.98 -5.73
C THR A 553 6.63 22.11 -5.43
N PHE A 554 7.01 21.98 -4.15
CA PHE A 554 8.41 22.03 -3.74
C PHE A 554 9.26 20.91 -4.32
N ARG A 555 8.72 19.69 -4.44
CA ARG A 555 9.44 18.58 -5.09
C ARG A 555 9.84 18.92 -6.53
N ARG A 556 8.91 19.50 -7.31
CA ARG A 556 9.17 19.94 -8.69
C ARG A 556 10.24 21.03 -8.73
N ARG A 557 10.19 21.98 -7.80
CA ARG A 557 11.17 23.06 -7.70
C ARG A 557 12.58 22.54 -7.39
N ILE A 558 12.72 21.67 -6.40
CA ILE A 558 14.02 21.08 -6.01
C ILE A 558 14.62 20.29 -7.18
N GLU A 559 13.81 19.50 -7.89
CA GLU A 559 14.27 18.78 -9.09
C GLU A 559 14.77 19.71 -10.20
N LEU A 560 14.09 20.84 -10.42
CA LEU A 560 14.53 21.85 -11.38
C LEU A 560 15.83 22.54 -10.95
N GLU A 561 15.98 22.86 -9.67
CA GLU A 561 17.18 23.49 -9.13
C GLU A 561 18.41 22.57 -9.25
N ILE A 562 18.25 21.29 -8.91
CA ILE A 562 19.31 20.27 -9.10
C ILE A 562 19.69 20.14 -10.59
N LYS A 563 18.72 20.17 -11.51
CA LYS A 563 18.98 20.10 -12.95
C LYS A 563 19.70 21.34 -13.48
N LYS A 564 19.29 22.54 -13.06
CA LYS A 564 19.94 23.79 -13.46
C LYS A 564 21.42 23.80 -13.05
N GLU A 565 21.72 23.31 -11.85
CA GLU A 565 23.11 23.25 -11.37
C GLU A 565 23.96 22.26 -12.17
N LYS A 566 23.40 21.10 -12.52
CA LYS A 566 24.07 20.16 -13.44
C LYS A 566 24.39 20.77 -14.79
N LEU A 567 23.48 21.59 -15.34
CA LEU A 567 23.67 22.25 -16.62
C LEU A 567 24.80 23.29 -16.55
N LYS A 568 24.86 24.10 -15.49
CA LYS A 568 25.96 25.05 -15.26
C LYS A 568 27.32 24.36 -15.23
N LYS A 569 27.45 23.25 -14.50
CA LYS A 569 28.70 22.47 -14.41
C LYS A 569 29.08 21.74 -15.70
N SER A 570 28.16 21.61 -16.66
CA SER A 570 28.40 20.91 -17.94
C SER A 570 28.78 21.83 -19.09
N VAL A 571 28.67 23.15 -18.92
CA VAL A 571 29.20 24.13 -19.87
C VAL A 571 30.66 24.36 -19.48
N PRO A 572 31.65 24.04 -20.34
CA PRO A 572 33.03 24.42 -20.08
C PRO A 572 33.09 25.96 -20.02
N GLU A 573 33.68 26.51 -18.97
CA GLU A 573 34.10 27.92 -18.97
C GLU A 573 35.14 28.07 -20.10
N THR A 574 34.76 28.76 -21.17
CA THR A 574 35.62 29.12 -22.31
C THR A 574 36.48 30.33 -22.00
#